data_AF-A0A6L3ER64-F1
#
_entry.id   AF-A0A6L3ER64-F1
#
_cell.length_a   1.000
_cell.length_b   1.000
_cell.length_c   1.000
_cell.angle_alpha   90.00
_cell.angle_beta   90.00
_cell.angle_gamma   90.00
#
_symmetry.space_group_name_H-M   'P 1'
#
loop_
_entity.id
_entity.type
_entity.pdbx_description
1 polymer ?
#
loop_
_entity_poly.entity_id
_entity_poly.type
_entity_poly.pdbx_seq_one_letter_code
_entity_poly.pdbx_strand_id
1 'polypeptide(L)' 'MRLAVFRYQHEALSLAKAAEVAGVSWAQMRDVLLEQGIDPALGPATLEDAQAEVTQLRNYLSR' A
#
# COMPACT_ATOMS: atom_id res chain seq x y z
N MET A 1 3.52 1.36 16.33
CA MET A 1 3.63 2.32 15.21
C MET A 1 4.93 2.20 14.41
N ARG A 2 6.12 2.47 15.00
CA ARG A 2 7.41 2.45 14.27
C ARG A 2 7.66 1.19 13.42
N LEU A 3 7.36 -0.01 13.95
CA LEU A 3 7.48 -1.26 13.20
C LEU A 3 6.55 -1.33 11.99
N ALA A 4 5.30 -0.87 12.12
CA ALA A 4 4.33 -0.90 11.02
C ALA A 4 4.77 0.02 9.87
N VAL A 5 5.26 1.23 10.18
CA VAL A 5 5.78 2.17 9.17
C VAL A 5 7.02 1.61 8.49
N PHE A 6 7.99 1.08 9.25
CA PHE A 6 9.19 0.48 8.69
C PHE A 6 8.85 -0.65 7.70
N ARG A 7 7.97 -1.57 8.09
CA ARG A 7 7.59 -2.69 7.25
C ARG A 7 6.78 -2.25 6.02
N TYR A 8 5.92 -1.24 6.17
CA TYR A 8 5.21 -0.63 5.04
C TYR A 8 6.20 -0.11 3.98
N GLN A 9 7.25 0.59 4.39
CA GLN A 9 8.23 1.18 3.46
C GLN A 9 9.21 0.17 2.86
N HIS A 10 9.52 -0.93 3.55
CA HIS A 10 10.61 -1.82 3.16
C HIS A 10 10.19 -3.24 2.73
N GLU A 11 8.99 -3.71 3.10
CA GLU A 11 8.57 -5.11 2.88
C GLU A 11 7.40 -5.23 1.88
N ALA A 12 7.15 -4.20 1.06
CA ALA A 12 6.00 -4.14 0.14
C ALA A 12 4.66 -4.46 0.83
N LEU A 13 4.52 -4.06 2.10
CA LEU A 13 3.33 -4.30 2.89
C LEU A 13 2.20 -3.39 2.42
N SER A 14 0.99 -3.92 2.25
CA SER A 14 -0.17 -3.09 1.98
C SER A 14 -0.50 -2.20 3.19
N LEU A 15 -1.15 -1.06 2.94
CA LEU A 15 -1.61 -0.16 3.99
C LEU A 15 -2.53 -0.87 5.00
N ALA A 16 -3.41 -1.74 4.51
CA ALA A 16 -4.28 -2.55 5.36
C ALA A 16 -3.49 -3.48 6.28
N LYS A 17 -2.43 -4.12 5.77
CA LYS A 17 -1.58 -4.97 6.60
C LYS A 17 -0.77 -4.16 7.61
N ALA A 18 -0.32 -2.97 7.25
CA ALA A 18 0.37 -2.08 8.17
C ALA A 18 -0.56 -1.61 9.31
N ALA A 19 -1.83 -1.31 9.00
CA ALA A 19 -2.85 -0.96 9.99
C ALA A 19 -3.11 -2.11 10.98
N GLU A 20 -3.23 -3.34 10.48
CA GLU A 20 -3.35 -4.56 11.30
C GLU A 20 -2.15 -4.71 12.25
N VAL A 21 -0.91 -4.57 11.75
CA VAL A 21 0.32 -4.64 12.55
C VAL A 21 0.37 -3.55 13.62
N ALA A 22 -0.18 -2.37 13.32
CA ALA A 22 -0.24 -1.24 14.25
C ALA A 22 -1.41 -1.30 15.23
N GLY A 23 -2.38 -2.20 15.04
CA GLY A 23 -3.59 -2.29 15.87
C GLY A 23 -4.52 -1.09 15.71
N VAL A 24 -4.54 -0.45 14.54
CA VAL A 24 -5.35 0.74 14.25
C VAL A 24 -6.24 0.50 13.03
N SER A 25 -7.25 1.35 12.85
CA SER A 25 -8.04 1.32 11.61
C SER A 25 -7.19 1.71 10.40
N TRP A 26 -7.63 1.29 9.22
CA TRP A 26 -7.01 1.66 7.95
C TRP A 26 -6.89 3.18 7.78
N ALA A 27 -7.95 3.93 8.13
CA ALA A 27 -7.96 5.39 8.01
C ALA A 27 -6.94 6.04 8.95
N GLN A 28 -6.83 5.56 10.20
CA GLN A 28 -5.81 6.04 11.13
C GLN A 28 -4.39 5.74 10.64
N MET A 29 -4.15 4.56 10.06
CA MET A 29 -2.83 4.25 9.50
C MET A 29 -2.49 5.16 8.30
N ARG A 30 -3.47 5.45 7.43
CA ARG A 30 -3.31 6.41 6.33
C ARG A 30 -2.88 7.77 6.87
N ASP A 31 -3.58 8.29 7.86
CA ASP A 31 -3.31 9.60 8.43
C ASP A 31 -1.91 9.65 9.07
N VAL A 32 -1.50 8.59 9.76
CA VAL A 32 -0.14 8.47 10.33
C VAL A 32 0.96 8.49 9.27
N LEU A 33 0.75 7.84 8.11
CA LEU A 33 1.71 7.88 7.02
C LEU A 33 1.82 9.29 6.43
N LEU A 34 0.68 9.94 6.19
CA LEU A 34 0.63 11.31 5.67
C LEU A 34 1.31 12.31 6.61
N GLU A 35 1.09 12.20 7.93
CA GLU A 35 1.76 13.01 8.95
C GLU A 35 3.29 12.83 8.96
N GLN A 36 3.77 11.66 8.52
CA GLN A 36 5.21 11.36 8.37
C GLN A 36 5.76 11.71 6.98
N GLY A 37 4.97 12.34 6.12
CA GLY A 37 5.35 12.68 4.75
C GLY A 37 5.47 11.46 3.83
N ILE A 38 4.86 10.34 4.20
CA ILE A 38 4.84 9.10 3.42
C ILE A 38 3.53 9.07 2.64
N ASP A 39 3.63 9.12 1.32
CA ASP A 39 2.45 8.98 0.45
C ASP A 39 1.97 7.52 0.44
N PRO A 40 0.73 7.23 0.89
CA PRO A 40 0.22 5.88 0.86
C PRO A 40 -0.06 5.43 -0.57
N ALA A 41 0.49 4.28 -0.99
CA ALA A 41 0.20 3.67 -2.27
C ALA A 41 -1.19 3.03 -2.22
N LEU A 42 -2.22 3.82 -2.54
CA LEU A 42 -3.63 3.41 -2.49
C LEU A 42 -4.13 2.76 -3.79
N GLY A 43 -3.29 2.74 -4.81
CA GLY A 43 -3.59 2.25 -6.14
C GLY A 43 -2.62 2.86 -7.16
N PRO A 44 -2.86 2.62 -8.46
CA PRO A 44 -2.04 3.20 -9.51
C PRO A 44 -2.07 4.72 -9.47
N ALA A 45 -0.90 5.35 -9.46
CA ALA A 45 -0.76 6.80 -9.45
C ALA A 45 -1.09 7.40 -10.82
N THR A 46 -0.91 6.62 -11.89
CA THR A 46 -1.14 7.03 -13.27
C THR A 46 -1.98 6.03 -14.05
N LEU A 47 -2.51 6.46 -15.20
CA LEU A 47 -3.17 5.55 -16.15
C LEU A 47 -2.22 4.47 -16.67
N GLU A 48 -0.93 4.78 -16.79
CA GLU A 48 0.09 3.82 -17.20
C GLU A 48 0.28 2.73 -16.15
N ASP A 49 0.40 3.10 -14.87
CA ASP A 49 0.46 2.14 -13.75
C ASP A 49 -0.79 1.25 -13.74
N ALA A 50 -1.97 1.84 -13.91
CA ALA A 50 -3.23 1.10 -13.94
C ALA A 50 -3.26 0.10 -15.10
N GLN A 51 -2.79 0.51 -16.29
CA GLN A 51 -2.71 -0.35 -17.46
C GLN A 51 -1.70 -1.48 -17.25
N ALA A 52 -0.56 -1.21 -16.62
CA ALA A 52 0.46 -2.19 -16.28
C ALA A 52 -0.08 -3.24 -15.30
N GLU A 53 -0.75 -2.81 -14.23
CA GLU A 53 -1.39 -3.69 -13.24
C GLU A 53 -2.44 -4.61 -13.89
N VAL A 54 -3.35 -4.07 -14.71
CA VAL A 54 -4.36 -4.85 -15.43
C VAL A 54 -3.71 -5.87 -16.37
N THR A 55 -2.63 -5.48 -17.06
CA THR A 55 -1.91 -6.37 -17.98
C THR A 55 -1.25 -7.51 -17.23
N GLN A 56 -0.58 -7.23 -16.10
CA GLN A 56 0.00 -8.26 -15.24
C GLN A 56 -1.07 -9.23 -14.72
N LEU A 57 -2.21 -8.71 -14.27
CA LEU A 57 -3.32 -9.53 -13.77
C LEU A 57 -3.88 -10.45 -14.87
N ARG A 58 -4.10 -9.94 -16.08
CA ARG A 58 -4.53 -10.74 -17.23
C ARG A 58 -3.55 -11.88 -17.53
N ASN A 59 -2.25 -11.56 -17.56
CA ASN A 59 -1.20 -12.55 -17.82
C ASN A 59 -1.13 -13.64 -16.73
N TYR A 60 -1.43 -13.29 -15.48
CA TYR A 60 -1.49 -14.25 -14.37
C TYR A 60 -2.70 -15.19 -14.50
N LEU A 61 -3.88 -14.64 -14.81
CA LEU A 61 -5.13 -15.40 -14.90
C LEU A 61 -5.27 -16.25 -16.16
N SER A 62 -4.48 -15.97 -17.21
CA SER A 62 -4.46 -16.74 -18.45
C SER A 62 -3.45 -17.90 -18.45
N ARG A 63 -2.78 -18.17 -17.32
CA ARG A 63 -1.90 -19.33 -17.11
C ARG A 63 -2.69 -20.49 -16.52
#